data_AF-A0A951KVS1-F1
#
_entry.id   AF-A0A951KVS1-F1
#
_cell.length_a   1.000
_cell.length_b   1.000
_cell.length_c   1.000
_cell.angle_alpha   90.00
_cell.angle_beta   90.00
_cell.angle_gamma   90.00
#
_symmetry.space_group_name_H-M   'P 1'
#
loop_
_entity.id
_entity.type
_entity.pdbx_description
1 polymer ?
#
loop_
_entity_poly.entity_id
_entity_poly.type
_entity_poly.pdbx_seq_one_letter_code
_entity_poly.pdbx_strand_id
1 'polypeptide(L)'
;PDAGAELRRLVGADALVFPQNGEGITGRLADASARVLARRGGPLLIAWPDLPRFRVCHATAALEDLSSGCDVVLGPAIDGGLYMVGIARPLPELFALPEQAWRGDVMGVALSAIRDVGFEVGILRAERALHRPADVRAAVADPLLPEDVGAILRRAQ
;
A
#
# COMPACT_ATOMS: atom_id res chain seq x y z
N PRO A 1 18.97 -0.63 -11.83
CA PRO A 1 18.50 0.37 -10.85
C PRO A 1 19.13 0.12 -9.47
N ASP A 2 19.46 1.19 -8.76
CA ASP A 2 20.39 1.17 -7.61
C ASP A 2 19.99 0.19 -6.50
N ALA A 3 18.69 0.00 -6.21
CA ALA A 3 18.22 -0.93 -5.19
C ALA A 3 17.87 -2.35 -5.70
N GLY A 4 17.98 -2.64 -7.01
CA GLY A 4 17.42 -3.86 -7.60
C GLY A 4 18.05 -5.16 -7.10
N ALA A 5 19.37 -5.17 -6.83
CA ALA A 5 20.07 -6.34 -6.31
C ALA A 5 19.77 -6.60 -4.82
N GLU A 6 19.53 -5.54 -4.05
CA GLU A 6 19.08 -5.63 -2.66
C GLU A 6 17.65 -6.16 -2.57
N LEU A 7 16.73 -5.57 -3.35
CA LEU A 7 15.33 -6.00 -3.37
C LEU A 7 15.21 -7.49 -3.74
N ARG A 8 15.90 -7.97 -4.78
CA ARG A 8 15.86 -9.40 -5.15
C ARG A 8 16.34 -10.34 -4.04
N ARG A 9 17.30 -9.91 -3.22
CA ARG A 9 17.75 -10.69 -2.05
C ARG A 9 16.68 -10.74 -0.97
N LEU A 10 15.89 -9.67 -0.81
CA LEU A 10 14.81 -9.60 0.17
C LEU A 10 13.55 -10.37 -0.26
N VAL A 11 13.13 -10.24 -1.53
CA VAL A 11 11.85 -10.79 -2.01
C VAL A 11 11.96 -12.20 -2.61
N GLY A 12 13.19 -12.69 -2.87
CA GLY A 12 13.43 -14.01 -3.44
C GLY A 12 13.27 -14.08 -4.96
N ALA A 13 13.44 -15.29 -5.51
CA ALA A 13 13.49 -15.54 -6.96
C ALA A 13 12.11 -15.53 -7.64
N ASP A 14 11.03 -15.76 -6.88
CA ASP A 14 9.66 -15.85 -7.40
C ASP A 14 9.03 -14.46 -7.66
N ALA A 15 9.68 -13.40 -7.17
CA ALA A 15 9.22 -12.03 -7.36
C ALA A 15 9.85 -11.37 -8.59
N LEU A 16 9.00 -10.80 -9.44
CA LEU A 16 9.45 -9.96 -10.55
C LEU A 16 9.78 -8.55 -10.04
N VAL A 17 11.05 -8.18 -10.10
CA VAL A 17 11.53 -6.84 -9.69
C VAL A 17 11.83 -6.00 -10.93
N PHE A 18 11.21 -4.82 -11.02
CA PHE A 18 11.45 -3.83 -12.07
C PHE A 18 11.56 -2.42 -11.46
N PRO A 19 12.30 -1.49 -12.10
CA PRO A 19 12.39 -0.10 -11.63
C PRO A 19 11.02 0.58 -11.67
N GLN A 20 10.74 1.41 -10.66
CA GLN A 20 9.66 2.38 -10.73
C GLN A 20 10.03 3.46 -11.75
N ASN A 21 9.15 3.73 -12.72
CA ASN A 21 9.35 4.77 -13.74
C ASN A 21 8.20 5.77 -13.68
N GLY A 22 8.43 6.98 -14.14
CA GLY A 22 7.46 8.07 -14.06
C GLY A 22 7.85 9.13 -13.05
N GLU A 23 7.30 10.31 -13.25
CA GLU A 23 7.52 11.47 -12.40
C GLU A 23 6.66 11.38 -11.14
N GLY A 24 7.28 11.64 -9.98
CA GLY A 24 6.59 11.62 -8.69
C GLY A 24 5.99 10.26 -8.31
N ILE A 25 5.17 10.23 -7.25
CA ILE A 25 4.49 9.01 -6.82
C ILE A 25 3.34 8.65 -7.75
N THR A 26 2.62 9.64 -8.26
CA THR A 26 1.47 9.46 -9.15
C THR A 26 1.90 8.78 -10.45
N GLY A 27 2.96 9.28 -11.11
CA GLY A 27 3.47 8.67 -12.34
C GLY A 27 4.05 7.27 -12.12
N ARG A 28 4.71 7.04 -10.98
CA ARG A 28 5.25 5.72 -10.62
C ARG A 28 4.17 4.67 -10.37
N LEU A 29 3.11 5.03 -9.66
CA LEU A 29 1.97 4.15 -9.44
C LEU A 29 1.23 3.85 -10.75
N ALA A 30 1.05 4.84 -11.62
CA ALA A 30 0.43 4.65 -12.93
C ALA A 30 1.23 3.66 -13.80
N ASP A 31 2.54 3.88 -13.98
CA ASP A 31 3.42 3.00 -14.77
C ASP A 31 3.46 1.58 -14.21
N ALA A 32 3.64 1.43 -12.89
CA ALA A 32 3.70 0.13 -12.24
C ALA A 32 2.37 -0.63 -12.37
N SER A 33 1.24 0.04 -12.13
CA SER A 33 -0.08 -0.58 -12.21
C SER A 33 -0.40 -1.05 -13.63
N ALA A 34 -0.15 -0.21 -14.63
CA ALA A 34 -0.33 -0.58 -16.03
C ALA A 34 0.53 -1.80 -16.41
N ARG A 35 1.80 -1.84 -15.99
CA ARG A 35 2.72 -2.96 -16.25
C ARG A 35 2.29 -4.27 -15.62
N VAL A 36 1.72 -4.23 -14.41
CA VAL A 36 1.28 -5.44 -13.71
C VAL A 36 -0.05 -5.92 -14.28
N LEU A 37 -1.01 -5.02 -14.49
CA LEU A 37 -2.32 -5.35 -15.04
C LEU A 37 -2.23 -5.90 -16.47
N ALA A 38 -1.36 -5.34 -17.32
CA ALA A 38 -1.12 -5.87 -18.66
C ALA A 38 -0.58 -7.31 -18.68
N ARG A 39 0.03 -7.78 -17.58
CA ARG A 39 0.58 -9.14 -17.47
C ARG A 39 -0.36 -10.14 -16.79
N ARG A 40 -1.20 -9.67 -15.85
CA ARG A 40 -1.96 -10.56 -14.94
C ARG A 40 -3.48 -10.35 -14.96
N GLY A 41 -3.99 -9.29 -15.59
CA GLY A 41 -5.43 -9.04 -15.75
C GLY A 41 -6.16 -8.50 -14.50
N GLY A 42 -5.67 -8.77 -13.29
CA GLY A 42 -6.22 -8.31 -12.01
C GLY A 42 -6.79 -9.43 -11.14
N PRO A 43 -7.17 -9.15 -9.88
CA PRO A 43 -7.06 -7.86 -9.17
C PRO A 43 -5.61 -7.45 -8.88
N LEU A 44 -5.38 -6.16 -8.63
CA LEU A 44 -4.07 -5.61 -8.25
C LEU A 44 -4.11 -5.08 -6.81
N LEU A 45 -3.18 -5.55 -5.98
CA LEU A 45 -2.89 -4.94 -4.67
C LEU A 45 -1.58 -4.17 -4.72
N ILE A 46 -1.61 -2.94 -4.21
CA ILE A 46 -0.47 -2.05 -4.04
C ILE A 46 -0.28 -1.85 -2.55
N ALA A 47 0.91 -2.14 -2.03
CA ALA A 47 1.22 -2.06 -0.61
C ALA A 47 2.42 -1.15 -0.36
N TRP A 48 2.31 -0.33 0.67
CA TRP A 48 3.43 0.45 1.19
C TRP A 48 4.15 -0.36 2.28
N PRO A 49 5.49 -0.47 2.23
CA PRO A 49 6.26 -1.29 3.15
C PRO A 49 6.50 -0.63 4.51
N ASP A 50 5.55 0.19 4.98
CA ASP A 50 5.74 1.09 6.12
C ASP A 50 5.05 0.58 7.41
N LEU A 51 4.32 -0.54 7.32
CA LEU A 51 3.76 -1.17 8.51
C LEU A 51 4.86 -1.96 9.25
N PRO A 52 4.92 -1.88 10.60
CA PRO A 52 5.82 -2.73 11.39
C PRO A 52 5.45 -4.21 11.28
N ARG A 53 4.27 -4.51 10.76
CA ARG A 53 3.62 -5.81 10.88
C ARG A 53 2.60 -6.02 9.75
N PHE A 54 3.10 -6.31 8.56
CA PHE A 54 2.26 -6.71 7.43
C PHE A 54 1.85 -8.18 7.54
N ARG A 55 0.58 -8.51 7.33
CA ARG A 55 0.05 -9.88 7.44
C ARG A 55 -0.69 -10.33 6.20
N VAL A 56 -0.76 -11.66 6.05
CA VAL A 56 -1.62 -12.33 5.07
C VAL A 56 -3.07 -11.86 5.18
N CYS A 57 -3.59 -11.63 6.39
CA CYS A 57 -4.98 -11.18 6.57
C CYS A 57 -5.29 -9.82 5.90
N HIS A 58 -4.31 -8.93 5.73
CA HIS A 58 -4.54 -7.67 4.99
C HIS A 58 -4.83 -7.95 3.52
N ALA A 59 -4.02 -8.81 2.90
CA ALA A 59 -4.21 -9.21 1.51
C ALA A 59 -5.48 -10.06 1.33
N THR A 60 -5.74 -11.00 2.24
CA THR A 60 -6.96 -11.83 2.21
C THR A 60 -8.21 -10.98 2.28
N ALA A 61 -8.32 -10.06 3.26
CA ALA A 61 -9.47 -9.18 3.39
C ALA A 61 -9.66 -8.31 2.13
N ALA A 62 -8.57 -7.75 1.59
CA ALA A 62 -8.66 -6.95 0.36
C ALA A 62 -9.15 -7.76 -0.83
N LEU A 63 -8.66 -8.98 -1.01
CA LEU A 63 -9.09 -9.85 -2.11
C LEU A 63 -10.54 -10.33 -1.92
N GLU A 64 -10.96 -10.61 -0.68
CA GLU A 64 -12.33 -10.97 -0.34
C GLU A 64 -13.30 -9.84 -0.68
N ASP A 65 -13.00 -8.59 -0.28
CA ASP A 65 -13.81 -7.41 -0.61
C ASP A 65 -13.92 -7.21 -2.13
N LEU A 66 -12.78 -7.28 -2.86
CA LEU A 66 -12.79 -7.17 -4.32
C LEU A 66 -13.60 -8.30 -4.98
N SER A 67 -13.51 -9.53 -4.47
CA SER A 67 -14.29 -10.67 -4.98
C SER A 67 -15.78 -10.56 -4.66
N SER A 68 -16.14 -9.81 -3.62
CA SER A 68 -17.52 -9.58 -3.15
C SER A 68 -18.21 -8.42 -3.87
N GLY A 69 -17.52 -7.74 -4.79
CA GLY A 69 -18.08 -6.71 -5.65
C GLY A 69 -17.54 -5.31 -5.41
N CYS A 70 -16.57 -5.11 -4.49
CA CYS A 70 -15.88 -3.83 -4.40
C CYS A 70 -15.00 -3.61 -5.64
N ASP A 71 -15.06 -2.40 -6.21
CA ASP A 71 -14.17 -2.01 -7.30
C ASP A 71 -12.79 -1.59 -6.77
N VAL A 72 -12.77 -0.99 -5.59
CA VAL A 72 -11.57 -0.48 -4.90
C VAL A 72 -11.59 -0.88 -3.43
N VAL A 73 -10.43 -1.21 -2.89
CA VAL A 73 -10.23 -1.42 -1.45
C VAL A 73 -9.16 -0.47 -0.95
N LEU A 74 -9.44 0.21 0.15
CA LEU A 74 -8.50 1.13 0.79
C LEU A 74 -8.07 0.58 2.14
N GLY A 75 -6.77 0.48 2.36
CA GLY A 75 -6.15 0.19 3.66
C GLY A 75 -5.64 1.48 4.29
N PRO A 76 -6.40 2.13 5.20
CA PRO A 76 -6.02 3.42 5.75
C PRO A 76 -4.87 3.32 6.76
N ALA A 77 -3.94 4.27 6.70
CA ALA A 77 -3.01 4.53 7.78
C ALA A 77 -3.62 5.59 8.72
N ILE A 78 -3.35 5.47 10.03
CA ILE A 78 -3.94 6.35 11.07
C ILE A 78 -3.63 7.85 10.85
N ASP A 79 -2.58 8.17 10.10
CA ASP A 79 -2.16 9.54 9.81
C ASP A 79 -2.82 10.17 8.57
N GLY A 80 -3.82 9.51 7.97
CA GLY A 80 -4.50 9.94 6.74
C GLY A 80 -3.89 9.37 5.47
N GLY A 81 -2.81 8.61 5.59
CA GLY A 81 -2.17 7.87 4.51
C GLY A 81 -2.92 6.59 4.11
N LEU A 82 -2.30 5.82 3.22
CA LEU A 82 -2.71 4.47 2.84
C LEU A 82 -1.54 3.51 3.04
N TYR A 83 -1.77 2.36 3.65
CA TYR A 83 -0.80 1.25 3.63
C TYR A 83 -1.10 0.25 2.52
N MET A 84 -2.33 0.26 1.97
CA MET A 84 -2.75 -0.60 0.88
C MET A 84 -3.79 0.06 0.00
N VAL A 85 -3.73 -0.23 -1.29
CA VAL A 85 -4.81 -0.03 -2.27
C VAL A 85 -5.02 -1.35 -3.01
N GLY A 86 -6.26 -1.82 -3.09
CA GLY A 86 -6.68 -2.88 -3.99
C GLY A 86 -7.56 -2.31 -5.11
N ILE A 87 -7.36 -2.75 -6.35
CA ILE A 87 -8.25 -2.42 -7.48
C ILE A 87 -8.63 -3.69 -8.24
N ALA A 88 -9.92 -3.85 -8.52
CA ALA A 88 -10.44 -4.98 -9.30
C ALA A 88 -10.08 -4.88 -10.79
N ARG A 89 -9.98 -3.65 -11.30
CA ARG A 89 -9.71 -3.29 -12.69
C ARG A 89 -8.86 -2.01 -12.76
N PRO A 90 -8.25 -1.67 -13.91
CA PRO A 90 -7.51 -0.42 -14.06
C PRO A 90 -8.36 0.78 -13.60
N LEU A 91 -7.79 1.62 -12.73
CA LEU A 91 -8.42 2.83 -12.21
C LEU A 91 -7.47 4.03 -12.42
N PRO A 92 -7.43 4.61 -13.64
CA PRO A 92 -6.57 5.75 -13.94
C PRO A 92 -6.80 6.96 -13.04
N GLU A 93 -8.03 7.17 -12.56
CA GLU A 93 -8.45 8.31 -11.75
C GLU A 93 -7.70 8.35 -10.41
N LEU A 94 -7.48 7.19 -9.79
CA LEU A 94 -6.68 7.09 -8.57
C LEU A 94 -5.22 7.49 -8.83
N PHE A 95 -4.70 7.17 -10.02
CA PHE A 95 -3.35 7.54 -10.44
C PHE A 95 -3.30 8.88 -11.18
N ALA A 96 -4.36 9.68 -11.12
CA ALA A 96 -4.39 11.07 -11.56
C ALA A 96 -4.47 12.04 -10.37
N LEU A 97 -4.47 11.51 -9.13
CA LEU A 97 -4.49 12.35 -7.94
C LEU A 97 -3.24 13.25 -7.86
N PRO A 98 -3.39 14.50 -7.38
CA PRO A 98 -2.27 15.42 -7.22
C PRO A 98 -1.17 14.84 -6.33
N GLU A 99 0.10 15.07 -6.68
CA GLU A 99 1.26 14.63 -5.90
C GLU A 99 1.19 15.01 -4.41
N GLN A 100 0.59 16.15 -4.11
CA GLN A 100 0.45 16.65 -2.73
C GLN A 100 -0.55 15.83 -1.93
N ALA A 101 -1.55 15.22 -2.57
CA ALA A 101 -2.54 14.37 -1.90
C ALA A 101 -1.84 13.16 -1.26
N TRP A 102 -0.95 12.50 -2.00
CA TRP A 102 -0.15 11.37 -1.53
C TRP A 102 0.79 11.66 -0.35
N ARG A 103 1.03 12.94 -0.05
CA ARG A 103 1.86 13.39 1.09
C ARG A 103 1.04 13.92 2.26
N GLY A 104 -0.29 13.97 2.12
CA GLY A 104 -1.22 14.45 3.13
C GLY A 104 -2.34 13.44 3.37
N ASP A 105 -3.58 13.91 3.44
CA ASP A 105 -4.77 13.07 3.56
C ASP A 105 -5.17 12.47 2.19
N VAL A 106 -4.37 11.51 1.71
CA VAL A 106 -4.69 10.79 0.47
C VAL A 106 -5.96 9.96 0.62
N MET A 107 -6.28 9.49 1.83
CA MET A 107 -7.49 8.70 2.07
C MET A 107 -8.75 9.50 1.71
N GLY A 108 -8.88 10.73 2.20
CA GLY A 108 -10.03 11.58 1.89
C GLY A 108 -10.15 11.92 0.40
N VAL A 109 -9.03 12.26 -0.23
CA VAL A 109 -8.99 12.61 -1.66
C VAL A 109 -9.30 11.39 -2.54
N ALA A 110 -8.73 10.23 -2.23
CA ALA A 110 -8.99 8.99 -2.95
C ALA A 110 -10.45 8.57 -2.83
N LEU A 111 -11.02 8.60 -1.62
CA LEU A 111 -12.42 8.24 -1.42
C LEU A 111 -13.37 9.15 -2.21
N SER A 112 -13.10 10.46 -2.28
CA SER A 112 -13.89 11.38 -3.12
C SER A 112 -13.80 10.99 -4.60
N ALA A 113 -12.58 10.81 -5.12
CA ALA A 113 -12.36 10.49 -6.53
C ALA A 113 -13.02 9.16 -6.93
N ILE A 114 -13.00 8.15 -6.05
CA ILE A 114 -13.63 6.85 -6.31
C ILE A 114 -15.16 6.96 -6.28
N ARG A 115 -15.72 7.74 -5.36
CA ARG A 115 -17.17 7.98 -5.29
C ARG A 115 -17.70 8.74 -6.50
N ASP A 116 -16.92 9.69 -7.02
CA ASP A 116 -17.31 10.48 -8.20
C ASP A 116 -17.45 9.63 -9.47
N VAL A 117 -16.75 8.49 -9.55
CA VAL A 117 -16.90 7.50 -10.64
C VAL A 117 -17.91 6.39 -10.33
N GLY A 118 -18.61 6.46 -9.20
CA GLY A 118 -19.67 5.52 -8.81
C GLY A 118 -19.17 4.12 -8.44
N PHE A 119 -17.91 4.00 -8.03
CA PHE A 119 -17.29 2.72 -7.69
C PHE A 119 -17.58 2.33 -6.24
N GLU A 120 -17.76 1.02 -6.02
CA GLU A 120 -17.97 0.45 -4.69
C GLU A 120 -16.63 0.33 -3.94
N VAL A 121 -16.58 0.80 -2.69
CA VAL A 121 -15.33 0.89 -1.91
C VAL A 121 -15.38 0.02 -0.67
N GLY A 122 -14.46 -0.94 -0.59
CA GLY A 122 -14.12 -1.64 0.66
C GLY A 122 -13.09 -0.83 1.47
N ILE A 123 -13.24 -0.80 2.79
CA ILE A 123 -12.31 -0.11 3.69
C ILE A 123 -11.82 -1.12 4.71
N LEU A 124 -10.52 -1.42 4.67
CA LEU A 124 -9.89 -2.32 5.63
C LEU A 124 -9.74 -1.65 6.98
N ARG A 125 -9.38 -2.46 7.99
CA ARG A 125 -8.94 -1.95 9.29
C ARG A 125 -7.77 -0.96 9.11
N ALA A 126 -7.86 0.16 9.83
CA ALA A 126 -6.77 1.13 9.90
C ALA A 126 -5.57 0.60 10.68
N GLU A 127 -4.37 0.84 10.16
CA GLU A 127 -3.10 0.43 10.76
C GLU A 127 -2.19 1.62 11.04
N ARG A 128 -1.25 1.46 11.97
CA ARG A 128 -0.25 2.48 12.30
C ARG A 128 1.03 2.26 11.48
N ALA A 129 1.26 3.10 10.48
CA ALA A 129 2.50 3.11 9.72
C ALA A 129 3.64 3.76 10.53
N LEU A 130 4.88 3.34 10.28
CA LEU A 130 6.10 3.83 10.93
C LEU A 130 6.61 5.13 10.26
N HIS A 131 5.87 6.24 10.40
CA HIS A 131 6.25 7.51 9.78
C HIS A 131 6.91 8.50 10.73
N ARG A 132 6.68 8.37 12.05
CA ARG A 132 7.20 9.27 13.08
C ARG A 132 7.88 8.50 14.20
N PRO A 133 8.80 9.12 14.97
CA PRO A 133 9.43 8.47 16.12
C PRO A 133 8.44 7.94 17.17
N ALA A 134 7.25 8.55 17.29
CA ALA A 134 6.19 8.07 18.17
C ALA A 134 5.61 6.72 17.72
N ASP A 135 5.63 6.41 16.41
CA ASP A 135 5.10 5.15 15.88
C ASP A 135 6.01 3.98 16.23
N VAL A 136 7.32 4.21 16.33
CA VAL A 136 8.28 3.21 16.85
C VAL A 136 7.97 2.85 18.30
N ARG A 137 7.70 3.85 19.16
CA ARG A 137 7.30 3.60 20.55
C ARG A 137 5.99 2.82 20.64
N ALA A 138 5.01 3.19 19.82
CA ALA A 138 3.74 2.48 19.76
C ALA A 138 3.90 1.03 19.28
N ALA A 139 4.73 0.79 18.25
CA ALA A 139 5.01 -0.55 17.75
C ALA A 139 5.70 -1.42 18.80
N VAL A 140 6.72 -0.89 19.51
CA VAL A 140 7.42 -1.62 20.57
C VAL A 140 6.50 -1.97 21.75
N ALA A 141 5.46 -1.18 21.98
CA ALA A 141 4.44 -1.45 23.01
C ALA A 141 3.36 -2.45 22.55
N ASP A 142 3.27 -2.80 21.26
CA ASP A 142 2.32 -3.79 20.74
C ASP A 142 2.80 -5.21 21.12
N PRO A 143 2.07 -5.95 21.97
CA PRO A 143 2.45 -7.30 22.37
C PRO A 143 2.43 -8.31 21.21
N LEU A 144 1.84 -7.93 20.08
CA LEU A 144 1.76 -8.75 18.89
C LEU A 144 2.80 -8.36 17.83
N LEU A 145 3.75 -7.46 18.13
CA LEU A 145 4.87 -7.15 17.26
C LEU A 145 5.80 -8.38 17.13
N PRO A 146 6.23 -8.75 15.91
CA PRO A 146 7.23 -9.80 15.74
C PRO A 146 8.52 -9.47 16.49
N GLU A 147 9.09 -10.43 17.22
CA GLU A 147 10.21 -10.16 18.13
C GLU A 147 11.49 -9.74 17.39
N ASP A 148 11.70 -10.23 16.17
CA ASP A 148 12.80 -9.83 15.30
C ASP A 148 12.69 -8.34 14.90
N VAL A 149 11.50 -7.90 14.49
CA VAL A 149 11.22 -6.48 14.21
C VAL A 149 11.33 -5.66 15.50
N GLY A 150 10.79 -6.16 16.61
CA GLY A 150 10.87 -5.52 17.93
C GLY A 150 12.30 -5.29 18.39
N ALA A 151 13.19 -6.27 18.21
CA ALA A 151 14.60 -6.15 18.54
C ALA A 151 15.31 -5.05 17.72
N ILE A 152 14.97 -4.91 16.43
CA ILE A 152 15.50 -3.84 15.57
C ILE A 152 14.98 -2.48 16.04
N LEU A 153 13.67 -2.36 16.27
CA LEU A 153 13.05 -1.10 16.65
C LEU A 153 13.52 -0.60 18.03
N ARG A 154 13.73 -1.50 19.01
CA ARG A 154 14.26 -1.14 20.33
C ARG A 154 15.71 -0.63 20.28
N ARG A 155 16.52 -1.09 19.31
CA ARG A 155 17.90 -0.60 19.11
C ARG A 155 17.95 0.78 18.45
N ALA A 156 16.88 1.16 17.77
CA ALA A 156 16.75 2.45 17.09
C ALA A 156 16.14 3.55 17.97
N GLN A 157 15.75 3.23 19.21
CA GLN A 157 15.33 4.19 20.23
C GLN A 157 16.55 4.76 20.95
#